data_AF-E9FQ75-F1
#
_entry.id   AF-E9FQ75-F1
#
_cell.length_a   1.000
_cell.length_b   1.000
_cell.length_c   1.000
_cell.angle_alpha   90.00
_cell.angle_beta   90.00
_cell.angle_gamma   90.00
#
_symmetry.space_group_name_H-M   'P 1'
#
loop_
_entity.id
_entity.type
_entity.pdbx_description
1 polymer ?
#
loop_
_entity_poly.entity_id
_entity_poly.type
_entity_poly.pdbx_seq_one_letter_code
_entity_poly.pdbx_strand_id
1 'polypeptide(L)'
;MSQIAVRVDDELKKQATAIFNELGLDMSTAVKLFLKQSVLTRSIPFDVKLDSDYEIELENGDYIRTRSLDEYNEVTQNAFKESIRKYENEGITKSTESVDDYFERMVRENA
;
A
#
# COMPACT_ATOMS: atom_id res chain seq x y z
N MET A 1 4.88 23.65 -10.16
CA MET A 1 5.30 22.24 -10.01
C MET A 1 5.70 22.02 -8.57
N SER A 2 5.23 20.94 -7.94
CA SER A 2 5.65 20.57 -6.58
C SER A 2 6.91 19.71 -6.65
N GLN A 3 7.85 19.94 -5.74
CA GLN A 3 9.11 19.20 -5.66
C GLN A 3 9.08 18.22 -4.49
N ILE A 4 9.53 16.99 -4.71
CA ILE A 4 9.74 15.98 -3.68
C ILE A 4 11.24 15.68 -3.63
N ALA A 5 11.83 15.79 -2.44
CA ALA A 5 13.23 15.44 -2.20
C ALA A 5 13.30 14.23 -1.26
N VAL A 6 13.91 13.14 -1.73
CA VAL A 6 14.06 11.90 -0.97
C VAL A 6 15.55 11.62 -0.80
N ARG A 7 15.98 11.35 0.43
CA ARG A 7 17.34 10.90 0.73
C ARG A 7 17.38 9.38 0.64
N VAL A 8 18.35 8.86 -0.08
CA VAL A 8 18.60 7.44 -0.27
C VAL A 8 20.11 7.20 -0.25
N ASP A 9 20.52 6.01 0.15
CA ASP A 9 21.93 5.59 0.08
C ASP A 9 22.39 5.48 -1.36
N ASP A 10 23.67 5.78 -1.60
CA ASP A 10 24.25 5.80 -2.95
C ASP A 10 24.16 4.44 -3.64
N GLU A 11 24.35 3.36 -2.89
CA GLU A 11 24.27 1.99 -3.42
C GLU A 11 22.84 1.64 -3.86
N LEU A 12 21.84 1.95 -3.02
CA LEU A 12 20.43 1.73 -3.36
C LEU A 12 20.04 2.51 -4.62
N LYS A 13 20.46 3.79 -4.70
CA LYS A 13 20.22 4.63 -5.89
C LYS A 13 20.83 4.02 -7.14
N LYS A 14 22.06 3.53 -7.06
CA LYS A 14 22.78 2.93 -8.19
C LYS A 14 22.07 1.65 -8.68
N GLN A 15 21.70 0.76 -7.77
CA GLN A 15 20.99 -0.48 -8.10
C GLN A 15 19.62 -0.20 -8.72
N ALA A 16 18.82 0.66 -8.11
CA ALA A 16 17.51 1.04 -8.64
C ALA A 16 17.61 1.69 -10.02
N THR A 17 18.60 2.56 -10.24
CA THR A 17 18.83 3.21 -11.55
C THR A 17 19.16 2.19 -12.64
N ALA A 18 19.99 1.18 -12.34
CA ALA A 18 20.33 0.13 -13.30
C ALA A 18 19.08 -0.65 -13.73
N ILE A 19 18.27 -1.10 -12.76
CA ILE A 19 17.02 -1.84 -13.02
C ILE A 19 16.04 -1.00 -13.82
N PHE A 20 15.81 0.26 -13.45
CA PHE A 20 14.88 1.11 -14.18
C PHE A 20 15.34 1.40 -15.61
N ASN A 21 16.64 1.59 -15.84
CA ASN A 21 17.18 1.77 -17.19
C ASN A 21 16.98 0.51 -18.06
N GLU A 22 17.16 -0.69 -17.50
CA GLU A 22 16.88 -1.95 -18.21
C GLU A 22 15.40 -2.06 -18.60
N LEU A 23 14.51 -1.51 -17.77
CA LEU A 23 13.07 -1.41 -18.05
C LEU A 23 12.70 -0.22 -18.97
N GLY A 24 13.68 0.59 -19.40
CA GLY A 24 13.45 1.76 -20.25
C GLY A 24 12.83 2.96 -19.51
N LEU A 25 13.01 3.05 -18.20
CA LEU A 25 12.45 4.09 -17.32
C LEU A 25 13.57 4.90 -16.67
N ASP A 26 13.39 6.22 -16.58
CA ASP A 26 14.22 7.03 -15.70
C ASP A 26 13.72 6.97 -14.24
N MET A 27 14.59 7.31 -13.29
CA MET A 27 14.26 7.32 -11.85
C MET A 27 13.02 8.16 -11.54
N SER A 28 12.88 9.31 -12.22
CA SER A 28 11.75 10.21 -11.99
C SER A 28 10.43 9.60 -12.44
N THR A 29 10.42 8.86 -13.55
CA THR A 29 9.25 8.17 -14.08
C THR A 29 8.87 7.00 -13.20
N ALA A 30 9.85 6.21 -12.73
CA ALA A 30 9.60 5.14 -11.77
C ALA A 30 8.94 5.65 -10.48
N VAL A 31 9.46 6.74 -9.90
CA VAL A 31 8.86 7.37 -8.70
C VAL A 31 7.47 7.92 -8.99
N LYS A 32 7.24 8.52 -10.16
CA LYS A 32 5.89 8.96 -10.57
C LYS A 32 4.92 7.80 -10.72
N LEU A 33 5.36 6.67 -11.28
CA LEU A 33 4.55 5.47 -11.41
C LEU A 33 4.13 4.93 -10.04
N PHE A 34 5.06 4.85 -9.09
CA PHE A 34 4.76 4.50 -7.71
C PHE A 34 3.66 5.40 -7.13
N LEU A 35 3.84 6.73 -7.20
CA LEU A 35 2.85 7.68 -6.65
C LEU A 35 1.49 7.56 -7.34
N LYS A 36 1.46 7.43 -8.67
CA LYS A 36 0.21 7.25 -9.43
C LYS A 36 -0.49 5.97 -9.03
N GLN A 37 0.25 4.86 -8.92
CA GLN A 37 -0.31 3.58 -8.52
C GLN A 37 -0.86 3.66 -7.09
N SER A 38 -0.13 4.29 -6.16
CA SER A 38 -0.61 4.47 -4.79
C SER A 38 -1.91 5.28 -4.71
N VAL A 39 -2.03 6.34 -5.53
CA VAL A 39 -3.25 7.15 -5.60
C VAL A 39 -4.39 6.35 -6.23
N LEU A 40 -4.11 5.59 -7.29
CA LEU A 40 -5.10 4.76 -7.97
C LEU A 40 -5.62 3.67 -7.03
N THR A 41 -4.75 2.85 -6.45
CA THR A 41 -5.20 1.72 -5.62
C THR A 41 -5.53 2.11 -4.17
N ARG A 42 -5.26 3.36 -3.79
CA ARG A 42 -5.37 3.84 -2.39
C ARG A 42 -4.64 2.94 -1.41
N SER A 43 -3.51 2.39 -1.85
CA SER A 43 -2.70 1.44 -1.11
C SER A 43 -1.23 1.66 -1.43
N ILE A 44 -0.33 0.97 -0.73
CA ILE A 44 1.06 0.88 -1.17
C ILE A 44 1.11 -0.14 -2.32
N PRO A 45 1.73 0.19 -3.47
CA PRO A 45 1.72 -0.61 -4.70
C PRO A 45 2.74 -1.76 -4.67
N PHE A 46 2.94 -2.34 -3.50
CA PHE A 46 3.67 -3.58 -3.26
C PHE A 46 3.31 -4.08 -1.86
N ASP A 47 3.52 -5.37 -1.64
CA ASP A 47 3.31 -5.99 -0.33
C ASP A 47 4.30 -5.43 0.69
N VAL A 48 3.79 -4.71 1.70
CA VAL A 48 4.59 -4.28 2.85
C VAL A 48 4.53 -5.37 3.92
N LYS A 49 5.56 -6.23 3.92
CA LYS A 49 5.74 -7.32 4.88
C LYS A 49 7.00 -7.06 5.69
N LEU A 50 6.91 -7.32 6.99
CA LEU A 50 8.06 -7.48 7.87
C LEU A 50 8.31 -8.99 7.94
N ASP A 51 9.57 -9.42 7.94
CA ASP A 51 9.96 -10.85 7.92
C ASP A 51 9.57 -11.65 9.20
N SER A 52 8.70 -11.10 10.04
CA SER A 52 8.17 -11.74 11.24
C SER A 52 6.67 -12.02 11.07
N ASP A 53 6.36 -13.24 10.63
CA ASP A 53 5.03 -13.81 10.85
C ASP A 53 4.78 -13.82 12.38
N TYR A 54 3.95 -12.91 12.89
CA TYR A 54 3.52 -12.93 14.28
C TYR A 54 2.37 -13.94 14.40
N GLU A 55 2.62 -15.05 15.08
CA GLU A 55 1.61 -16.07 15.35
C GLU A 55 0.91 -15.73 16.66
N ILE A 56 -0.39 -15.41 16.60
CA ILE A 56 -1.25 -15.33 17.79
C ILE A 56 -2.01 -16.64 17.89
N GLU A 57 -1.74 -17.40 18.95
CA GLU A 57 -2.50 -18.60 19.30
C GLU A 57 -3.91 -18.21 19.78
N LEU A 58 -4.90 -18.93 19.27
CA LEU A 58 -6.31 -18.83 19.63
C LEU A 58 -6.66 -19.90 20.68
N GLU A 59 -7.70 -19.66 21.48
CA GLU A 59 -8.14 -20.57 22.55
C GLU A 59 -8.51 -21.98 22.05
N ASN A 60 -8.85 -22.13 20.77
CA ASN A 60 -9.19 -23.40 20.14
C ASN A 60 -7.96 -24.17 19.62
N GLY A 61 -6.75 -23.66 19.81
CA GLY A 61 -5.50 -24.27 19.35
C GLY A 61 -5.12 -23.95 17.90
N ASP A 62 -5.88 -23.09 17.23
CA ASP A 62 -5.49 -22.52 15.93
C ASP A 62 -4.58 -21.29 16.13
N TYR A 63 -3.92 -20.82 15.08
CA TYR A 63 -3.16 -19.57 15.10
C TYR A 63 -3.62 -18.63 13.99
N ILE A 64 -3.62 -17.34 14.27
CA ILE A 64 -3.73 -16.30 13.24
C ILE A 64 -2.35 -15.67 13.04
N ARG A 65 -1.89 -15.66 11.78
CA ARG A 65 -0.74 -14.86 11.40
C ARG A 65 -1.20 -13.42 11.23
N THR A 66 -0.72 -12.55 12.10
CA THR A 66 -1.01 -11.12 12.05
C THR A 66 0.27 -10.30 12.14
N ARG A 67 0.17 -9.01 11.86
CA ARG A 67 1.28 -8.05 11.94
C ARG A 67 1.16 -7.28 13.27
N SER A 68 2.26 -7.05 13.97
CA SER A 68 2.26 -6.02 15.01
C SER A 68 2.09 -4.65 14.35
N LEU A 69 1.14 -3.85 14.82
CA LEU A 69 0.84 -2.55 14.23
C LEU A 69 1.88 -1.48 14.60
N ASP A 70 2.68 -1.75 15.61
CA ASP A 70 3.46 -0.74 16.32
C ASP A 70 4.65 -0.21 15.50
N GLU A 71 5.04 -0.93 14.45
CA GLU A 71 6.20 -0.63 13.60
C GLU A 71 5.88 0.31 12.43
N TYR A 72 4.60 0.58 12.19
CA TYR A 72 4.19 1.55 11.18
C TYR A 72 4.13 2.96 11.78
N ASN A 73 4.35 4.00 10.95
CA ASN A 73 4.07 5.36 11.42
C ASN A 73 2.58 5.48 11.81
N GLU A 74 2.26 6.38 12.75
CA GLU A 74 0.90 6.54 13.27
C GLU A 74 -0.16 6.73 12.17
N VAL A 75 0.20 7.42 11.08
CA VAL A 75 -0.69 7.63 9.94
C VAL A 75 -1.09 6.31 9.28
N THR A 76 -0.13 5.40 9.08
CA THR A 76 -0.37 4.09 8.48
C THR A 76 -1.10 3.15 9.45
N GLN A 77 -0.77 3.23 10.74
CA GLN A 77 -1.50 2.50 11.78
C GLN A 77 -2.97 2.90 11.81
N ASN A 78 -3.25 4.20 11.74
CA ASN A 78 -4.61 4.73 11.79
C ASN A 78 -5.40 4.38 10.53
N ALA A 79 -4.79 4.53 9.34
CA ALA A 79 -5.40 4.11 8.08
C ALA A 79 -5.73 2.60 8.06
N PHE A 80 -4.83 1.77 8.60
CA PHE A 80 -5.09 0.34 8.71
C PHE A 80 -6.22 0.04 9.72
N LYS A 81 -6.20 0.64 10.91
CA LYS A 81 -7.27 0.50 11.92
C LYS A 81 -8.63 0.93 11.39
N GLU A 82 -8.70 2.04 10.64
CA GLU A 82 -9.93 2.50 10.00
C GLU A 82 -10.42 1.52 8.94
N SER A 83 -9.51 0.99 8.11
CA SER A 83 -9.87 -0.01 7.12
C SER A 83 -10.46 -1.28 7.75
N ILE A 84 -9.83 -1.81 8.81
CA ILE A 84 -10.29 -2.98 9.56
C ILE A 84 -11.64 -2.73 10.23
N ARG A 85 -11.83 -1.59 10.90
CA ARG A 85 -13.12 -1.21 11.50
C ARG A 85 -14.24 -1.13 10.49
N LYS A 86 -13.95 -0.67 9.27
CA LYS A 86 -14.92 -0.63 8.18
C LYS A 86 -15.30 -2.05 7.74
N TYR A 87 -14.31 -2.95 7.60
CA TYR A 87 -14.55 -4.36 7.31
C TYR A 87 -15.37 -5.07 8.40
N GLU A 88 -15.10 -4.81 9.67
CA GLU A 88 -15.81 -5.44 10.81
C GLU A 88 -17.25 -4.93 10.96
N ASN A 89 -17.50 -3.64 10.73
CA ASN A 89 -18.83 -3.05 10.88
C ASN A 89 -19.73 -3.28 9.67
N GLU A 90 -19.21 -3.19 8.45
CA GLU A 90 -20.02 -3.23 7.23
C GLU A 90 -20.04 -4.64 6.60
N GLY A 91 -19.15 -5.54 7.06
CA GLY A 91 -18.88 -6.80 6.38
C GLY A 91 -18.34 -6.56 4.96
N ILE A 92 -17.89 -7.63 4.30
CA ILE A 92 -17.64 -7.55 2.86
C ILE A 92 -19.02 -7.50 2.19
N THR A 93 -19.52 -6.31 1.87
CA THR A 93 -20.34 -6.23 0.65
C THR A 93 -19.38 -6.61 -0.47
N LYS A 94 -19.48 -7.84 -0.97
CA LYS A 94 -18.81 -8.21 -2.22
C LYS A 94 -19.40 -7.26 -3.24
N SER A 95 -18.69 -6.18 -3.54
CA SER A 95 -19.13 -5.30 -4.58
C SER A 95 -19.16 -6.14 -5.85
N THR A 96 -20.35 -6.29 -6.41
CA THR A 96 -20.52 -6.88 -7.75
C THR A 96 -20.06 -5.90 -8.82
N GLU A 97 -19.69 -4.67 -8.43
CA GLU A 97 -19.19 -3.64 -9.33
C GLU A 97 -17.82 -4.05 -9.87
N SER A 98 -17.61 -3.84 -11.17
CA SER A 98 -16.28 -4.00 -11.76
C SER A 98 -15.33 -2.99 -11.11
N VAL A 99 -14.04 -3.31 -11.12
CA VAL A 99 -12.98 -2.37 -10.69
C VAL A 99 -13.14 -1.02 -11.41
N ASP A 100 -13.54 -1.04 -12.69
CA ASP A 100 -13.76 0.17 -13.50
C ASP A 100 -14.95 1.01 -12.98
N ASP A 101 -16.07 0.37 -12.62
CA ASP A 101 -17.27 1.05 -12.11
C ASP A 101 -17.01 1.69 -10.74
N TYR A 102 -16.24 1.02 -9.89
CA TYR A 102 -15.79 1.53 -8.59
C TYR A 102 -14.98 2.83 -8.77
N PHE A 103 -14.06 2.84 -9.73
CA PHE A 103 -13.22 4.00 -10.03
C PHE A 103 -14.03 5.18 -10.55
N GLU A 104 -14.98 4.96 -11.47
CA GLU A 104 -15.84 6.03 -11.99
C GLU A 104 -16.69 6.67 -10.89
N ARG A 105 -17.25 5.85 -9.99
CA ARG A 105 -18.04 6.33 -8.86
C ARG A 105 -17.21 7.17 -7.90
N MET A 106 -16.02 6.69 -7.54
CA MET A 106 -15.08 7.39 -6.67
C MET A 106 -14.69 8.78 -7.19
N VAL A 107 -14.50 8.91 -8.51
CA VAL A 107 -14.18 10.18 -9.16
C VAL A 107 -15.38 11.13 -9.12
N ARG A 108 -16.61 10.64 -9.32
CA ARG A 108 -17.83 11.47 -9.24
C ARG A 108 -18.14 11.97 -7.82
N GLU A 109 -17.90 11.15 -6.81
CA GLU A 109 -18.22 11.49 -5.41
C GLU A 109 -17.23 12.50 -4.78
N ASN A 110 -16.06 12.70 -5.38
CA ASN A 110 -14.98 13.58 -4.86
C ASN A 110 -14.66 14.76 -5.80
N ALA A 111 -15.53 15.02 -6.78
CA ALA A 111 -15.50 16.18 -7.66
C ALA A 111 -16.60 17.17 -7.28
#